data_AF-A0A972BMD7-F1
#
_entry.id   AF-A0A972BMD7-F1
#
_cell.length_a   1.000
_cell.length_b   1.000
_cell.length_c   1.000
_cell.angle_alpha   90.00
_cell.angle_beta   90.00
_cell.angle_gamma   90.00
#
_symmetry.space_group_name_H-M   'P 1'
#
loop_
_entity.id
_entity.type
_entity.pdbx_description
1 polymer ?
#
loop_
_entity_poly.entity_id
_entity_poly.type
_entity_poly.pdbx_seq_one_letter_code
_entity_poly.pdbx_strand_id
1 'polypeptide(L)' 'MDLTTTIVNLTEYVKTLGIPVAVLAIVIQGFKFFRGDGQGKAEAKDALFWIIVGLILIYSAAHIVGRLQMDMGW' A
#
# COMPACT_ATOMS: atom_id res chain seq x y z
N MET A 1 13.09 17.78 15.87
CA MET A 1 12.26 16.62 15.49
C MET A 1 13.23 15.52 15.15
N ASP A 2 13.20 14.41 15.89
CA ASP A 2 14.14 13.31 15.67
C ASP A 2 13.83 12.61 14.34
N LEU A 3 14.86 12.09 13.68
CA LEU A 3 14.72 11.43 12.36
C LEU A 3 13.78 10.23 12.48
N THR A 4 13.89 9.49 13.57
CA THR A 4 13.04 8.34 13.90
C THR A 4 11.56 8.72 13.96
N THR A 5 11.21 9.81 14.67
CA THR A 5 9.82 10.28 14.78
C THR A 5 9.26 10.68 13.41
N THR A 6 10.09 11.30 12.56
CA THR A 6 9.69 11.66 11.20
C THR A 6 9.37 10.41 10.36
N ILE A 7 10.20 9.37 10.45
CA ILE A 7 10.01 8.11 9.72
C ILE A 7 8.75 7.38 10.20
N VAL A 8 8.52 7.33 11.51
CA VAL A 8 7.32 6.71 12.10
C VAL A 8 6.06 7.43 11.64
N ASN A 9 6.00 8.76 11.79
CA ASN A 9 4.85 9.55 11.38
C ASN A 9 4.57 9.42 9.88
N LEU A 10 5.61 9.40 9.05
CA LEU A 10 5.47 9.20 7.61
C LEU A 10 4.89 7.81 7.29
N THR A 11 5.37 6.77 7.97
CA THR A 11 4.90 5.40 7.79
C THR A 11 3.43 5.26 8.20
N GLU A 12 3.04 5.84 9.33
CA GLU A 12 1.65 5.84 9.79
C GLU A 12 0.73 6.62 8.84
N TYR A 13 1.19 7.77 8.34
CA TYR A 13 0.46 8.56 7.36
C TYR A 13 0.23 7.78 6.05
N VAL A 14 1.27 7.15 5.52
CA VAL A 14 1.20 6.32 4.31
C VAL A 14 0.27 5.12 4.52
N LYS A 15 0.28 4.47 5.69
CA LYS A 15 -0.67 3.39 5.99
C LYS A 15 -2.11 3.91 6.04
N THR A 16 -2.33 5.01 6.75
CA THR A 16 -3.66 5.58 7.00
C THR A 16 -4.35 6.01 5.70
N LEU A 17 -3.60 6.57 4.75
CA LEU A 17 -4.16 6.97 3.44
C LEU A 17 -4.02 5.91 2.36
N GLY A 18 -2.88 5.22 2.33
CA GLY A 18 -2.55 4.24 1.31
C GLY A 18 -3.47 3.02 1.34
N ILE A 19 -3.88 2.55 2.53
CA ILE A 19 -4.79 1.40 2.65
C ILE A 19 -6.18 1.72 2.06
N PRO A 20 -6.88 2.81 2.44
CA PRO A 20 -8.16 3.18 1.82
C PRO A 20 -8.05 3.38 0.30
N VAL A 21 -7.00 4.06 -0.17
CA VAL A 21 -6.78 4.29 -1.61
C VAL A 21 -6.57 2.96 -2.34
N ALA A 22 -5.79 2.04 -1.78
CA ALA A 22 -5.60 0.72 -2.35
C ALA A 22 -6.91 -0.08 -2.42
N VAL A 23 -7.75 -0.02 -1.38
CA VAL A 23 -9.07 -0.66 -1.37
C VAL A 23 -9.96 -0.09 -2.48
N LEU A 24 -10.05 1.24 -2.62
CA LEU A 24 -10.82 1.87 -3.68
C LEU A 24 -10.29 1.48 -5.07
N ALA A 25 -8.98 1.48 -5.25
CA ALA A 25 -8.34 1.07 -6.50
C ALA A 25 -8.65 -0.40 -6.83
N ILE A 26 -8.63 -1.31 -5.84
CA ILE A 26 -9.01 -2.72 -6.03
C ILE A 26 -10.47 -2.82 -6.47
N VAL A 27 -11.39 -2.07 -5.87
CA VAL A 27 -12.81 -2.09 -6.26
C VAL A 27 -12.99 -1.60 -7.70
N ILE A 28 -12.35 -0.48 -8.06
CA ILE A 28 -12.45 0.09 -9.41
C ILE A 28 -11.85 -0.86 -10.45
N GLN A 29 -10.65 -1.37 -10.21
CA GLN A 29 -9.98 -2.28 -11.15
C GLN A 29 -10.65 -3.65 -11.19
N GLY A 30 -11.15 -4.14 -10.06
CA GLY A 30 -11.97 -5.35 -10.01
C GLY A 30 -13.21 -5.22 -10.89
N PHE A 31 -13.92 -4.10 -10.80
CA PHE A 31 -15.06 -3.83 -11.68
C PHE A 31 -14.65 -3.74 -13.15
N LYS A 32 -13.54 -3.04 -13.46
CA LYS A 32 -12.99 -2.97 -14.83
C LYS A 32 -12.57 -4.34 -15.35
N PHE A 33 -12.06 -5.22 -14.50
CA PHE A 33 -11.71 -6.59 -14.86
C PHE A 33 -12.96 -7.45 -15.17
N PHE A 34 -14.05 -7.30 -14.42
CA PHE A 34 -15.26 -8.06 -14.68
C PHE A 34 -16.05 -7.55 -15.90
N ARG A 35 -16.11 -6.22 -16.10
CA ARG A 35 -16.93 -5.58 -17.15
C ARG A 35 -16.17 -5.18 -18.41
N GLY A 36 -14.83 -5.14 -18.36
CA GLY A 36 -14.00 -4.71 -19.48
C GLY A 36 -13.99 -5.71 -20.63
N ASP A 37 -13.71 -5.19 -21.83
CA ASP A 37 -13.32 -6.01 -22.98
C ASP A 37 -11.91 -6.58 -22.80
N GLY A 38 -11.37 -7.26 -23.82
CA GLY A 38 -10.05 -7.89 -23.75
C GLY A 38 -8.92 -6.94 -23.33
N GLN A 39 -8.99 -5.67 -23.74
CA GLN A 39 -7.99 -4.66 -23.39
C GLN A 39 -8.20 -4.15 -21.96
N GLY A 40 -9.45 -3.81 -21.60
CA GLY A 40 -9.78 -3.35 -20.25
C GLY A 40 -9.44 -4.36 -19.16
N LYS A 41 -9.55 -5.66 -19.46
CA LYS A 41 -9.16 -6.76 -18.57
C LYS A 41 -7.65 -6.86 -18.34
N ALA A 42 -6.85 -6.73 -19.39
CA ALA A 42 -5.39 -6.80 -19.28
C ALA A 42 -4.86 -5.64 -18.43
N GLU A 43 -5.32 -4.41 -18.70
CA GLU A 43 -4.93 -3.23 -17.92
C GLU A 43 -5.38 -3.33 -16.46
N ALA A 44 -6.59 -3.82 -16.20
CA ALA A 44 -7.09 -3.99 -14.84
C ALA A 44 -6.26 -5.03 -14.06
N LYS A 45 -5.84 -6.11 -14.73
CA LYS A 45 -4.98 -7.14 -14.12
C LYS A 45 -3.60 -6.56 -13.77
N ASP A 46 -2.99 -5.81 -14.67
CA ASP A 46 -1.69 -5.17 -14.42
C ASP A 46 -1.80 -4.14 -13.28
N ALA A 47 -2.87 -3.34 -13.27
CA ALA A 47 -3.13 -2.39 -12.19
C ALA A 47 -3.33 -3.10 -10.83
N LEU A 48 -4.12 -4.19 -10.79
CA LEU A 48 -4.31 -4.99 -9.59
C LEU A 48 -3.00 -5.58 -9.08
N PHE A 49 -2.13 -6.06 -9.99
CA PHE A 49 -0.81 -6.56 -9.62
C PHE A 49 0.03 -5.47 -8.93
N TRP A 50 0.08 -4.26 -9.51
CA TRP A 50 0.81 -3.14 -8.90
C TRP A 50 0.21 -2.69 -7.57
N ILE A 51 -1.11 -2.73 -7.39
CA ILE A 51 -1.75 -2.42 -6.11
C ILE A 51 -1.33 -3.44 -5.04
N ILE A 52 -1.28 -4.73 -5.37
CA ILE A 52 -0.81 -5.78 -4.46
C ILE A 52 0.66 -5.54 -4.08
N VAL A 53 1.52 -5.23 -5.05
CA VAL A 53 2.93 -4.91 -4.79
C VAL A 53 3.06 -3.69 -3.86
N GLY A 54 2.27 -2.64 -4.09
CA GLY A 54 2.23 -1.46 -3.22
C GLY A 54 1.82 -1.79 -1.78
N LEU A 55 0.79 -2.63 -1.59
CA LEU A 55 0.36 -3.09 -0.27
C LEU A 55 1.45 -3.89 0.46
N ILE A 56 2.15 -4.77 -0.26
CA ILE A 56 3.28 -5.54 0.29
C ILE A 56 4.40 -4.59 0.74
N LEU A 57 4.71 -3.56 -0.04
CA LEU A 57 5.72 -2.56 0.31
C LEU A 57 5.33 -1.78 1.57
N ILE A 58 4.08 -1.31 1.66
CA ILE A 58 3.57 -0.60 2.85
C ILE A 58 3.68 -1.49 4.10
N TYR A 59 3.29 -2.76 3.98
CA TYR A 59 3.36 -3.71 5.08
C TYR A 59 4.82 -3.99 5.49
N SER A 60 5.70 -4.17 4.52
CA SER A 60 7.13 -4.41 4.75
C SER A 60 7.80 -3.22 5.42
N ALA A 61 7.51 -2.00 4.97
CA ALA A 61 8.01 -0.77 5.57
C ALA A 61 7.53 -0.66 7.03
N ALA A 62 6.25 -0.92 7.29
CA ALA A 62 5.70 -0.91 8.64
C ALA A 62 6.37 -1.93 9.56
N HIS A 63 6.68 -3.12 9.04
CA HIS A 63 7.36 -4.17 9.79
C HIS A 63 8.80 -3.80 10.14
N ILE A 64 9.53 -3.19 9.19
CA ILE A 64 10.89 -2.69 9.41
C ILE A 64 10.87 -1.60 10.48
N VAL A 65 9.99 -0.61 10.34
CA VAL A 65 9.87 0.50 11.31
C VAL A 65 9.48 -0.02 12.69
N GLY A 66 8.54 -0.97 12.76
CA GLY A 66 8.15 -1.59 14.03
C GLY A 66 9.30 -2.33 14.70
N ARG A 67 10.16 -3.03 13.95
CA ARG A 67 11.37 -3.65 14.50
C ARG A 67 12.38 -2.62 14.99
N LEU A 68 12.59 -1.55 14.23
CA LEU A 68 13.50 -0.46 14.64
C LEU A 68 13.02 0.20 15.94
N GLN A 69 11.70 0.38 16.12
CA GLN A 69 11.14 0.89 17.37
C GLN A 69 11.43 -0.06 18.55
N MET A 70 11.25 -1.37 18.36
CA MET A 70 11.54 -2.38 19.39
C MET A 70 13.03 -2.39 19.79
N ASP A 71 13.94 -2.31 18.81
CA ASP A 71 15.39 -2.33 19.06
C ASP A 71 15.87 -1.06 19.79
N MET A 72 15.20 0.08 19.58
CA MET A 72 15.54 1.35 20.24
C MET A 72 14.97 1.50 21.66
N GLY A 73 14.22 0.52 22.17
CA GLY A 73 13.76 0.49 23.56
C GLY A 73 12.80 1.62 23.95
N TRP A 74 11.95 2.06 23.01
CA TRP A 74 10.83 2.99 23.27
C TRP A 74 9.50 2.24 23.33
#